data_AF-A0A524CB01-F1
#
_entry.id   AF-A0A524CB01-F1
#
_cell.length_a   1.000
_cell.length_b   1.000
_cell.length_c   1.000
_cell.angle_alpha   90.00
_cell.angle_beta   90.00
_cell.angle_gamma   90.00
#
_symmetry.space_group_name_H-M   'P 1'
#
loop_
_entity.id
_entity.type
_entity.pdbx_description
1 polymer ?
#
loop_
_entity_poly.entity_id
_entity_poly.type
_entity_poly.pdbx_seq_one_letter_code
_entity_poly.pdbx_strand_id
1 'polypeptide(L)'
;MYQPSFQDPKILKIINNECYRPLFKVLLDHENSAFSLNLNANLIDMLEEYELTETLDLIRTLQSNGKIEIVGTAKFHPILPLLPLE
;
A
#
# COMPACT_ATOMS: atom_id res chain seq x y z
N MET A 1 -4.60 3.32 0.61
CA MET A 1 -3.58 3.21 1.67
C MET A 1 -2.54 4.28 1.40
N TYR A 2 -2.13 4.99 2.46
CA TYR A 2 -1.28 6.17 2.35
C TYR A 2 -0.33 6.23 3.55
N GLN A 3 0.91 6.62 3.29
CA GLN A 3 1.84 7.12 4.31
C GLN A 3 2.52 8.39 3.78
N PRO A 4 2.70 9.42 4.63
CA PRO A 4 3.47 10.62 4.29
C PRO A 4 4.96 10.30 4.15
N SER A 5 5.69 11.07 3.35
CA SER A 5 7.13 10.90 3.12
C SER A 5 7.99 11.11 4.37
N PHE A 6 7.47 11.79 5.38
CA PHE A 6 8.13 12.05 6.67
C PHE A 6 7.69 11.10 7.78
N GLN A 7 7.01 9.99 7.45
CA GLN A 7 6.51 9.04 8.44
C GLN A 7 7.66 8.40 9.24
N ASP A 8 7.50 8.32 10.56
CA ASP A 8 8.45 7.62 11.43
C ASP A 8 8.53 6.13 11.03
N PRO A 9 9.73 5.59 10.72
CA PRO A 9 9.91 4.19 10.34
C PRO A 9 9.40 3.18 11.37
N LYS A 10 9.45 3.52 12.67
CA LYS A 10 8.91 2.66 13.73
C LYS A 10 7.40 2.54 13.61
N ILE A 11 6.73 3.66 13.35
CA ILE A 11 5.28 3.69 13.16
C ILE A 11 4.90 2.96 11.86
N LEU A 12 5.65 3.13 10.77
CA LEU A 12 5.46 2.36 9.54
C LEU A 12 5.51 0.84 9.84
N LYS A 13 6.49 0.38 10.60
CA LYS A 13 6.64 -1.04 10.97
C LYS A 13 5.48 -1.55 11.81
N ILE A 14 5.00 -0.75 12.77
CA ILE A 14 3.81 -1.09 13.59
C ILE A 14 2.58 -1.23 12.67
N ILE A 15 2.30 -0.22 11.85
CA ILE A 15 1.16 -0.23 10.94
C ILE A 15 1.25 -1.41 9.96
N ASN A 16 2.44 -1.70 9.45
CA ASN A 16 2.65 -2.84 8.56
C ASN A 16 2.29 -4.18 9.24
N ASN A 17 2.70 -4.36 10.50
CA ASN A 17 2.47 -5.58 11.25
C ASN A 17 1.03 -5.71 11.77
N GLU A 18 0.37 -4.61 12.09
CA GLU A 18 -0.97 -4.61 12.69
C GLU A 18 -2.10 -4.42 11.68
N CYS A 19 -1.81 -3.83 10.51
CA CYS A 19 -2.83 -3.52 9.50
C CYS A 19 -2.53 -4.20 8.16
N TYR A 20 -1.38 -3.92 7.54
CA TYR A 20 -1.15 -4.28 6.14
C TYR A 20 -0.97 -5.79 5.95
N ARG A 21 -0.04 -6.40 6.69
CA ARG A 21 0.22 -7.85 6.61
C ARG A 21 -1.00 -8.67 7.04
N PRO A 22 -1.69 -8.38 8.15
CA PRO A 22 -2.88 -9.13 8.53
C PRO A 22 -4.00 -9.04 7.49
N LEU A 23 -4.27 -7.84 6.96
CA LEU A 23 -5.29 -7.64 5.93
C LEU A 23 -5.00 -8.51 4.70
N PHE A 24 -3.80 -8.43 4.15
CA PHE A 24 -3.47 -9.15 2.93
C PHE A 24 -3.41 -10.67 3.12
N LYS A 25 -2.99 -11.15 4.30
CA LYS A 25 -3.06 -12.58 4.63
C LYS A 25 -4.50 -13.08 4.67
N VAL A 26 -5.39 -12.35 5.32
CA VAL A 26 -6.83 -12.67 5.33
C VAL A 26 -7.39 -12.70 3.91
N LEU A 27 -7.07 -11.71 3.07
CA LEU A 27 -7.52 -11.71 1.67
C LEU A 27 -6.99 -12.89 0.85
N LEU A 28 -5.79 -13.39 1.16
CA LEU A 28 -5.20 -14.53 0.48
C LEU A 28 -5.97 -15.82 0.81
N ASP A 29 -6.36 -15.98 2.07
CA ASP A 29 -7.03 -17.18 2.60
C ASP A 29 -8.52 -17.28 2.17
N HIS A 30 -9.13 -16.18 1.74
CA HIS A 30 -10.54 -16.15 1.32
C HIS A 30 -10.69 -16.28 -0.19
N GLU A 31 -11.27 -17.38 -0.68
CA GLU A 31 -11.42 -17.66 -2.12
C GLU A 31 -12.25 -16.60 -2.88
N ASN A 32 -13.40 -16.19 -2.31
CA ASN A 32 -14.35 -15.25 -2.94
C ASN A 32 -14.21 -13.82 -2.40
N SER A 33 -13.06 -13.20 -2.64
CA SER A 33 -12.78 -11.85 -2.17
C SER A 33 -12.16 -11.02 -3.30
N ALA A 34 -12.72 -9.83 -3.57
CA ALA A 34 -12.24 -8.90 -4.59
C ALA A 34 -12.33 -7.46 -4.09
N PHE A 35 -11.24 -6.69 -4.18
CA PHE A 35 -11.14 -5.33 -3.65
C PHE A 35 -10.38 -4.39 -4.59
N SER A 36 -10.80 -3.13 -4.68
CA SER A 36 -9.96 -2.08 -5.28
C SER A 36 -9.07 -1.47 -4.20
N LEU A 37 -7.76 -1.54 -4.40
CA LEU A 37 -6.73 -1.07 -3.48
C LEU A 37 -6.09 0.21 -4.01
N ASN A 38 -6.40 1.34 -3.38
CA ASN A 38 -5.70 2.59 -3.66
C ASN A 38 -4.30 2.59 -3.01
N LEU A 39 -3.25 2.91 -3.76
CA LEU A 39 -1.87 3.02 -3.25
C LEU A 39 -1.19 4.29 -3.80
N ASN A 40 -0.48 5.02 -2.92
CA ASN A 40 0.43 6.08 -3.34
C ASN A 40 1.86 5.54 -3.48
N ALA A 41 2.60 6.04 -4.47
CA ALA A 41 3.96 5.55 -4.76
C ALA A 41 4.94 5.77 -3.58
N ASN A 42 4.77 6.81 -2.76
CA ASN A 42 5.62 7.01 -1.58
C ASN A 42 5.52 5.86 -0.57
N LEU A 43 4.33 5.26 -0.38
CA LEU A 43 4.22 4.09 0.49
C LEU A 43 5.00 2.89 -0.07
N ILE A 44 5.00 2.69 -1.39
CA ILE A 44 5.76 1.61 -2.03
C ILE A 44 7.26 1.82 -1.79
N ASP A 45 7.76 3.04 -2.07
CA ASP A 45 9.16 3.42 -1.84
C ASP A 45 9.57 3.15 -0.38
N MET A 46 8.73 3.53 0.58
CA MET A 46 8.99 3.31 2.01
C MET A 46 8.99 1.81 2.40
N LEU A 47 8.06 1.01 1.88
CA LEU A 47 8.04 -0.43 2.16
C LEU A 47 9.30 -1.12 1.64
N GLU A 48 9.82 -0.68 0.49
CA GLU A 48 11.09 -1.16 -0.06
C GLU A 48 12.29 -0.67 0.78
N GLU A 49 12.36 0.63 1.08
CA GLU A 49 13.45 1.25 1.86
C GLU A 49 13.63 0.62 3.24
N TYR A 50 12.54 0.30 3.94
CA TYR A 50 12.57 -0.28 5.29
C TYR A 50 12.49 -1.80 5.31
N GLU A 51 12.77 -2.47 4.18
CA GLU A 51 12.86 -3.93 4.03
C GLU A 51 11.56 -4.66 4.42
N LEU A 52 10.41 -4.04 4.17
CA LEU A 52 9.07 -4.61 4.42
C LEU A 52 8.56 -5.37 3.19
N THR A 53 9.45 -6.15 2.57
CA THR A 53 9.23 -6.80 1.27
C THR A 53 8.11 -7.83 1.27
N GLU A 54 7.87 -8.52 2.39
CA GLU A 54 6.76 -9.48 2.51
C GLU A 54 5.40 -8.83 2.17
N THR A 55 5.19 -7.58 2.59
CA THR A 55 3.94 -6.86 2.29
C THR A 55 3.83 -6.57 0.80
N LEU A 56 4.94 -6.21 0.14
CA LEU A 56 4.97 -6.00 -1.30
C LEU A 56 4.70 -7.31 -2.05
N ASP A 57 5.25 -8.43 -1.58
CA ASP A 57 5.04 -9.74 -2.18
C ASP A 57 3.59 -10.20 -2.04
N LEU A 58 2.97 -10.00 -0.87
CA LEU A 58 1.54 -10.26 -0.66
C LEU A 58 0.67 -9.45 -1.62
N ILE A 59 0.96 -8.17 -1.82
CA ILE A 59 0.24 -7.32 -2.80
C ILE A 59 0.38 -7.89 -4.20
N ARG A 60 1.60 -8.27 -4.63
CA ARG A 60 1.85 -8.87 -5.95
C ARG A 60 1.05 -10.16 -6.14
N THR A 61 1.06 -11.05 -5.16
CA THR A 61 0.30 -12.31 -5.21
C THR A 61 -1.20 -12.07 -5.27
N LEU A 62 -1.74 -11.16 -4.46
CA LEU A 62 -3.17 -10.83 -4.50
C LEU A 62 -3.58 -10.22 -5.86
N GLN A 63 -2.73 -9.37 -6.44
CA GLN A 63 -2.96 -8.77 -7.75
C GLN A 63 -2.93 -9.84 -8.85
N SER A 64 -1.92 -10.72 -8.86
CA SER A 64 -1.81 -11.79 -9.86
C SER A 64 -2.97 -12.78 -9.78
N ASN A 65 -3.54 -12.98 -8.58
CA ASN A 65 -4.70 -13.83 -8.37
C ASN A 65 -6.03 -13.13 -8.69
N GLY A 66 -6.01 -11.89 -9.18
CA GLY A 66 -7.21 -11.11 -9.49
C GLY A 66 -8.04 -10.72 -8.26
N LYS A 67 -7.48 -10.85 -7.05
CA LYS A 67 -8.16 -10.52 -5.78
C LYS A 67 -8.11 -9.04 -5.46
N ILE A 68 -7.11 -8.33 -5.97
CA ILE A 68 -7.03 -6.88 -5.86
C ILE A 68 -6.83 -6.21 -7.21
N GLU A 69 -7.58 -5.13 -7.43
CA GLU A 69 -7.34 -4.15 -8.48
C GLU A 69 -6.54 -2.99 -7.89
N ILE A 70 -5.38 -2.67 -8.45
CA ILE A 70 -4.59 -1.54 -7.97
C ILE A 70 -5.08 -0.26 -8.64
N VAL A 71 -5.49 0.71 -7.81
CA VAL A 71 -5.79 2.08 -8.25
C VAL A 71 -4.77 3.06 -7.68
N GLY A 72 -4.30 4.00 -8.49
CA GLY A 72 -3.23 4.93 -8.10
C GLY A 72 -3.74 6.22 -7.44
N THR A 73 -2.83 6.93 -6.79
CA THR A 73 -2.98 8.35 -6.45
C THR A 73 -1.63 9.05 -6.63
N ALA A 74 -1.62 10.38 -6.60
CA ALA A 74 -0.40 11.16 -6.74
C ALA A 74 0.63 10.77 -5.67
N LYS A 75 1.91 10.68 -6.06
CA LYS A 75 3.00 10.06 -5.27
C LYS A 75 3.03 10.48 -3.80
N PHE A 76 3.01 11.79 -3.55
CA PHE A 76 3.07 12.38 -2.21
C PHE A 76 1.69 12.71 -1.61
N HIS A 77 0.62 12.24 -2.26
CA HIS A 77 -0.77 12.53 -1.92
C HIS A 77 -1.09 14.03 -1.76
N PRO A 78 -0.61 14.92 -2.67
CA PRO A 78 -0.96 16.32 -2.64
C PRO A 78 -2.46 16.50 -2.86
N ILE A 79 -2.98 17.62 -2.39
CA ILE A 79 -4.30 18.10 -2.79
C ILE A 79 -4.13 18.70 -4.19
N LEU A 80 -4.37 17.88 -5.22
CA LEU A 80 -4.10 18.24 -6.62
C LEU A 80 -4.63 19.62 -7.04
N PRO A 81 -5.85 20.06 -6.67
CA PRO A 81 -6.36 21.37 -7.04
C PRO A 81 -5.59 22.57 -6.47
N LEU A 82 -4.73 22.36 -5.47
CA LEU A 82 -3.91 23.42 -4.85
C LEU A 82 -2.49 23.49 -5.43
N LEU A 83 -2.13 22.56 -6.32
CA LEU A 83 -0.85 22.61 -7.02
C LEU A 83 -0.89 23.67 -8.13
N PRO A 84 0.25 24.30 -8.45
CA PRO A 84 0.38 25.08 -9.68
C PRO A 84 -0.03 24.22 -10.89
N LEU A 85 -0.77 24.83 -11.82
CA LEU A 85 -0.99 24.24 -13.14
C LEU A 85 0.36 24.22 -13.88
N GLU A 86 0.64 23.12 -14.58
CA GLU A 86 1.83 22.97 -15.42
C GLU A 86 1.87 23.98 -16.58
#